data_AF-A0A1J5K866-F1
#
_entry.id   AF-A0A1J5K866-F1
#
_cell.length_a   1.000
_cell.length_b   1.000
_cell.length_c   1.000
_cell.angle_alpha   90.00
_cell.angle_beta   90.00
_cell.angle_gamma   90.00
#
_symmetry.space_group_name_H-M   'P 1'
#
loop_
_entity.id
_entity.type
_entity.pdbx_description
1 polymer ?
#
loop_
_entity_poly.entity_id
_entity_poly.type
_entity_poly.pdbx_seq_one_letter_code
_entity_poly.pdbx_strand_id
1 'polypeptide(L)'
;MKKNESNYQSPESIVIRFMREKRQLTLLEAGKKSGIKPKLIDHMENGRRVITQEDIVVFLEFYKFSEEVFKELLELKPLTKQAANHYFIKNRID
;
A
#
# COMPACT_ATOMS: atom_id res chain seq x y z
N MET A 1 -5.60 -29.17 5.28
CA MET A 1 -6.26 -27.84 5.35
C MET A 1 -6.11 -27.16 4.00
N LYS A 2 -7.20 -26.94 3.26
CA LYS A 2 -7.15 -26.17 2.01
C LYS A 2 -7.09 -24.70 2.38
N LYS A 3 -5.99 -24.05 2.03
CA LYS A 3 -5.82 -22.60 2.13
C LYS A 3 -6.73 -22.02 1.04
N ASN A 4 -7.90 -21.50 1.39
CA ASN A 4 -8.68 -20.67 0.50
C ASN A 4 -7.92 -19.35 0.33
N GLU A 5 -6.91 -19.34 -0.54
CA GLU A 5 -6.26 -18.10 -0.98
C GLU A 5 -7.18 -17.48 -2.02
N SER A 6 -8.13 -16.65 -1.58
CA SER A 6 -8.73 -15.72 -2.53
C SER A 6 -7.58 -14.85 -3.03
N ASN A 7 -7.18 -14.98 -4.30
CA ASN A 7 -6.23 -14.09 -4.97
C ASN A 7 -6.79 -12.66 -5.15
N TYR A 8 -7.76 -12.27 -4.32
CA TYR A 8 -8.37 -10.95 -4.35
C TYR A 8 -7.42 -9.98 -3.66
N GLN A 9 -6.66 -9.26 -4.47
CA GLN A 9 -5.90 -8.11 -4.04
C GLN A 9 -6.86 -6.94 -3.88
N SER A 10 -7.09 -6.52 -2.62
CA SER A 10 -7.98 -5.39 -2.36
C SER A 10 -7.39 -4.08 -2.90
N PRO A 11 -8.21 -3.09 -3.28
CA PRO A 11 -7.73 -1.76 -3.67
C PRO A 11 -6.77 -1.13 -2.65
N GLU A 12 -7.02 -1.32 -1.35
CA GLU A 12 -6.18 -0.84 -0.26
C GLU A 12 -4.79 -1.48 -0.31
N SER A 13 -4.72 -2.78 -0.57
CA SER A 13 -3.47 -3.52 -0.71
C SER A 13 -2.62 -2.97 -1.86
N ILE A 14 -3.28 -2.59 -2.97
CA ILE A 14 -2.64 -1.97 -4.14
C ILE A 14 -2.14 -0.56 -3.80
N VAL A 15 -2.95 0.26 -3.15
CA VAL A 15 -2.60 1.65 -2.80
C VAL A 15 -1.43 1.69 -1.82
N ILE A 16 -1.42 0.86 -0.76
CA ILE A 16 -0.30 0.78 0.19
C ILE A 16 1.01 0.41 -0.52
N ARG A 17 0.95 -0.52 -1.48
CA ARG A 17 2.11 -0.85 -2.31
C ARG A 17 2.59 0.36 -3.12
N PHE A 18 1.68 1.08 -3.77
CA PHE A 18 2.06 2.28 -4.54
C PHE A 18 2.70 3.36 -3.67
N MET A 19 2.18 3.58 -2.46
CA MET A 19 2.76 4.51 -1.49
C MET A 19 4.16 4.09 -1.06
N ARG A 20 4.37 2.81 -0.76
CA ARG A 20 5.70 2.28 -0.42
C ARG A 20 6.70 2.50 -1.57
N GLU A 21 6.30 2.14 -2.78
CA GLU A 21 7.12 2.29 -3.98
C GLU A 21 7.42 3.76 -4.30
N LYS A 22 6.46 4.66 -4.06
CA LYS A 22 6.65 6.11 -4.20
C LYS A 22 7.71 6.64 -3.22
N ARG A 23 7.74 6.13 -1.99
CA ARG A 23 8.81 6.43 -1.02
C ARG A 23 10.12 5.69 -1.30
N GLN A 24 10.19 4.92 -2.39
CA GLN A 24 11.34 4.11 -2.78
C GLN A 24 11.80 3.15 -1.68
N LEU A 25 10.86 2.69 -0.84
CA LEU A 25 11.16 1.78 0.26
C LEU A 25 11.10 0.34 -0.23
N THR A 26 12.14 -0.44 0.04
CA THR A 26 12.09 -1.90 -0.03
C THR A 26 11.16 -2.45 1.05
N LEU A 27 10.69 -3.69 0.88
CA LEU A 27 9.92 -4.39 1.92
C LEU A 27 10.70 -4.51 3.24
N LEU A 28 12.04 -4.63 3.16
CA LEU A 28 12.90 -4.69 4.33
C LEU A 28 12.91 -3.35 5.08
N GLU A 29 13.05 -2.24 4.39
CA GLU A 29 13.03 -0.90 4.99
C GLU A 29 11.65 -0.54 5.53
N ALA A 30 10.60 -0.85 4.78
CA ALA A 30 9.22 -0.69 5.24
C ALA A 30 8.99 -1.47 6.54
N GLY A 31 9.43 -2.72 6.61
CA GLY A 31 9.30 -3.54 7.82
C GLY A 31 10.13 -3.06 8.99
N LYS A 32 11.34 -2.54 8.75
CA LYS A 32 12.15 -1.91 9.80
C LYS A 32 11.47 -0.66 10.37
N LYS A 33 10.82 0.15 9.52
CA LYS A 33 10.13 1.38 9.93
C LYS A 33 8.82 1.07 10.65
N SER A 34 8.00 0.16 10.14
CA SER A 34 6.67 -0.14 10.69
C SER A 34 6.66 -1.16 11.82
N GLY A 35 7.77 -1.89 12.05
CA GLY A 35 7.81 -3.03 12.96
C GLY A 35 7.12 -4.30 12.41
N ILE A 36 6.59 -4.25 11.19
CA ILE A 36 5.93 -5.38 10.54
C ILE A 36 6.98 -6.22 9.80
N LYS A 37 6.93 -7.55 9.91
CA LYS A 37 7.87 -8.42 9.18
C LYS A 37 7.73 -8.21 7.66
N PRO A 38 8.83 -8.08 6.89
CA PRO A 38 8.77 -7.83 5.44
C PRO A 38 7.88 -8.82 4.67
N LYS A 39 7.91 -10.10 5.05
CA LYS A 39 7.06 -11.15 4.46
C LYS A 39 5.57 -10.92 4.69
N LEU A 40 5.18 -10.31 5.81
CA LEU A 40 3.79 -9.97 6.08
C LEU A 40 3.33 -8.78 5.23
N ILE A 41 4.19 -7.77 5.06
CA ILE A 41 3.94 -6.64 4.16
C ILE A 41 3.76 -7.16 2.73
N ASP A 42 4.66 -8.04 2.26
CA ASP A 42 4.54 -8.69 0.96
C ASP A 42 3.21 -9.45 0.81
N HIS A 43 2.77 -10.19 1.83
CA HIS A 43 1.48 -10.86 1.79
C HIS A 43 0.30 -9.88 1.74
N MET A 44 0.36 -8.79 2.51
CA MET A 44 -0.67 -7.75 2.50
C MET A 44 -0.76 -7.09 1.12
N GLU A 45 0.36 -6.57 0.62
CA GLU A 45 0.42 -5.84 -0.65
C GLU A 45 0.00 -6.69 -1.86
N ASN A 46 0.17 -8.02 -1.80
CA ASN A 46 -0.25 -8.94 -2.87
C ASN A 46 -1.60 -9.62 -2.61
N GLY A 47 -2.39 -9.19 -1.62
CA GLY A 47 -3.72 -9.74 -1.34
C GLY A 47 -3.72 -11.14 -0.73
N ARG A 48 -2.56 -11.67 -0.33
CA ARG A 48 -2.43 -12.96 0.38
C ARG A 48 -2.78 -12.85 1.88
N ARG A 49 -2.91 -11.62 2.38
CA ARG A 49 -3.38 -11.29 3.73
C ARG A 49 -4.25 -10.06 3.64
N VAL A 50 -5.39 -10.08 4.34
CA VAL A 50 -6.25 -8.89 4.48
C VAL A 50 -5.49 -7.80 5.22
N ILE A 51 -5.49 -6.60 4.65
CA ILE A 51 -4.99 -5.39 5.30
C ILE A 51 -6.10 -4.78 6.15
N THR A 52 -5.83 -4.57 7.43
CA THR A 52 -6.80 -3.98 8.37
C THR A 52 -6.72 -2.46 8.36
N GLN A 53 -7.70 -1.78 8.96
CA GLN A 53 -7.66 -0.32 9.10
C GLN A 53 -6.47 0.12 9.96
N GLU A 54 -6.14 -0.65 10.99
CA GLU A 54 -4.98 -0.40 11.85
C GLU A 54 -3.67 -0.52 11.06
N ASP A 55 -3.56 -1.54 10.18
CA ASP A 55 -2.40 -1.69 9.29
C ASP A 55 -2.27 -0.47 8.36
N ILE A 56 -3.38 0.00 7.78
CA ILE A 56 -3.40 1.18 6.91
C ILE A 56 -2.88 2.41 7.66
N VAL A 57 -3.40 2.68 8.87
CA VAL A 57 -2.96 3.83 9.69
C VAL A 57 -1.45 3.77 9.96
N VAL A 58 -0.93 2.59 10.33
CA VAL A 58 0.51 2.37 10.54
C VAL A 58 1.30 2.68 9.26
N PHE A 59 0.90 2.16 8.11
CA PHE A 59 1.62 2.43 6.86
C PHE A 59 1.57 3.91 6.46
N LEU A 60 0.43 4.59 6.62
CA LEU A 60 0.31 6.02 6.31
C LEU A 60 1.25 6.86 7.17
N GLU A 61 1.37 6.55 8.46
CA GLU A 61 2.28 7.25 9.37
C GLU A 61 3.76 7.10 8.96
N PHE A 62 4.19 5.88 8.62
CA PHE A 62 5.58 5.60 8.28
C PHE A 62 5.94 5.99 6.86
N TYR A 63 4.99 5.90 5.93
CA TYR A 63 5.16 6.37 4.56
C TYR A 63 4.89 7.87 4.43
N LYS A 64 4.50 8.57 5.50
CA LYS A 64 4.27 10.03 5.49
C LYS A 64 3.25 10.43 4.42
N PHE A 65 2.11 9.74 4.40
CA PHE A 65 0.95 10.10 3.60
C PHE A 65 -0.22 10.45 4.50
N SER A 66 -1.08 11.37 4.05
CA SER A 66 -2.35 11.63 4.71
C SER A 66 -3.39 10.58 4.32
N GLU A 67 -4.42 10.44 5.16
CA GLU A 67 -5.59 9.62 4.85
C GLU A 67 -6.35 10.13 3.61
N GLU A 68 -6.30 11.44 3.35
CA GLU A 68 -6.88 12.05 2.15
C GLU A 68 -6.20 11.53 0.88
N VAL A 69 -4.86 11.54 0.82
CA VAL A 69 -4.13 10.99 -0.34
C VAL A 69 -4.45 9.51 -0.54
N PHE A 70 -4.61 8.75 0.55
CA PHE A 70 -5.01 7.35 0.47
C PHE A 70 -6.39 7.18 -0.17
N LYS A 71 -7.39 7.94 0.29
CA LYS A 71 -8.75 7.92 -0.27
C LYS A 71 -8.79 8.36 -1.72
N GLU A 72 -8.05 9.41 -2.08
CA GLU A 72 -7.98 9.88 -3.46
C GLU A 72 -7.35 8.83 -4.41
N LEU A 73 -6.30 8.13 -3.95
CA LEU A 73 -5.73 7.03 -4.71
C LEU A 73 -6.70 5.86 -4.89
N LEU A 74 -7.49 5.52 -3.86
CA LEU A 74 -8.51 4.47 -3.95
C LEU A 74 -9.58 4.76 -5.00
N GLU A 75 -9.92 6.03 -5.21
CA GLU A 75 -10.91 6.45 -6.21
C GLU A 75 -10.37 6.48 -7.65
N LEU A 76 -9.08 6.26 -7.87
CA LEU A 76 -8.50 6.22 -9.21
C LEU A 76 -9.11 5.08 -10.05
N LYS A 77 -9.61 5.44 -11.23
CA LYS A 77 -10.20 4.51 -12.20
C LYS A 77 -9.52 4.73 -13.56
N PRO A 78 -8.64 3.81 -14.01
CA PRO A 78 -8.28 2.53 -13.38
C PRO A 78 -7.23 2.68 -12.26
N LEU A 79 -7.32 1.86 -11.22
CA LEU A 79 -6.33 1.78 -10.13
C LEU A 79 -5.07 1.05 -10.60
N THR A 80 -4.16 1.79 -11.24
CA THR A 80 -2.92 1.25 -11.82
C THR A 80 -1.71 2.05 -11.34
N LYS A 81 -0.52 1.45 -11.42
CA LYS A 81 0.74 2.13 -11.08
C LYS A 81 0.95 3.40 -11.92
N GLN A 82 0.57 3.38 -13.21
CA GLN A 82 0.67 4.56 -14.07
C GLN A 82 -0.24 5.70 -13.61
N ALA A 83 -1.51 5.39 -13.27
CA ALA A 83 -2.44 6.38 -12.75
C ALA A 83 -1.98 6.95 -11.40
N ALA A 84 -1.50 6.10 -10.48
CA ALA A 84 -0.95 6.53 -9.20
C ALA A 84 0.30 7.41 -9.37
N ASN A 85 1.23 7.04 -10.26
CA ASN A 85 2.40 7.87 -10.56
C ASN A 85 2.01 9.23 -11.15
N HIS A 86 1.04 9.28 -12.06
CA HIS A 86 0.52 10.53 -12.59
C HIS A 86 -0.09 11.40 -11.48
N TYR A 87 -0.87 10.80 -10.57
CA TYR A 87 -1.43 11.48 -9.40
C TYR A 87 -0.32 12.06 -8.51
N PHE A 88 0.73 11.30 -8.20
CA PHE A 88 1.83 11.78 -7.37
C PHE A 88 2.58 12.97 -8.01
N ILE A 89 2.83 12.91 -9.32
CA ILE A 89 3.48 14.00 -10.07
C ILE A 89 2.59 15.24 -10.09
N LYS A 90 1.29 15.07 -10.41
CA LYS A 90 0.33 16.17 -10.49
C LYS A 90 0.20 16.93 -9.17
N ASN A 91 0.16 16.19 -8.06
CA ASN A 91 0.02 16.74 -6.72
C ASN A 91 1.35 17.08 -6.03
N ARG A 92 2.49 16.98 -6.73
CA ARG A 92 3.83 17.28 -6.21
C ARG A 92 4.14 16.55 -4.90
N ILE A 93 3.74 15.29 -4.82
CA ILE A 93 4.06 14.43 -3.68
C ILE A 93 5.43 13.82 -3.97
N ASP A 94 6.41 14.05 -3.09
CA ASP A 94 7.80 13.60 -3.21
C ASP A 94 8.07 12.33 -2.41
#